data_AF-A0A095TE92-F1
#
_entry.id   AF-A0A095TE92-F1
#
_cell.length_a   1.000
_cell.length_b   1.000
_cell.length_c   1.000
_cell.angle_alpha   90.00
_cell.angle_beta   90.00
_cell.angle_gamma   90.00
#
_symmetry.space_group_name_H-M   'P 1'
#
loop_
_entity.id
_entity.type
_entity.pdbx_description
1 polymer ?
#
loop_
_entity_poly.entity_id
_entity_poly.type
_entity_poly.pdbx_seq_one_letter_code
_entity_poly.pdbx_strand_id
1 'polypeptide(L)'
;MEGSAEGALISASIGLSFWGGIDPFSGEVIDRHHPLSGEIITGKILAIPSGRGSCTGSSVMLELILNGHAPAGLILAEPDEILTLGVLVAEVIFGKSFPVLCIGAGAFAELPASGTLTRIDGNHASFGDQNPVTPLSQPEPVSHTTLNLQPRDREMLEGLHGKAAQVAMLLISRIAALQGATELISITQAHIDGCIYTGPASLRFAEQLVAWGGKVRVPTTLNSISVDKRKWRELGVSSDLGEPASALGDAYLNMGARVSFTCAPYLLDSKPAEGDQIVWAESNAVVYANSVLGARTLKYPDYLDICIALTGRAPLTGSHCDDGRRATVQVDVQKPAGADDSFYPLLGYHIGLLAATEIPVIHGLEDAAPDSDDLKAFGAAFATTSAAPMFHIAGVTPEAPDTATALGGQVPHRHLTVSADDLARSWLELDSSEEPAVQLISLGNPHFSFTECERLAALCKGRTKHPQTAMVVTMGREVNIQATAAGYIAELERFGALIVTDTCWCMLGEPVIPVATSTLMTNSGKYAHYAPGLVGRKVHFGSLANCVEASCSGHWLRGVPEWILDAQRPR
;
A
#
# COMPACT_ATOMS: atom_id res chain seq x y z
N MET A 1 -13.18 5.56 19.17
CA MET A 1 -14.60 5.36 18.79
C MET A 1 -15.35 4.84 19.99
N GLU A 2 -16.46 5.49 20.35
CA GLU A 2 -17.26 5.10 21.52
C GLU A 2 -17.99 3.77 21.28
N GLY A 3 -18.29 3.06 22.36
CA GLY A 3 -19.03 1.81 22.34
C GLY A 3 -18.75 0.97 23.59
N SER A 4 -19.35 -0.21 23.65
CA SER A 4 -19.10 -1.18 24.72
C SER A 4 -18.87 -2.56 24.13
N ALA A 5 -17.86 -3.27 24.62
CA ALA A 5 -17.54 -4.62 24.19
C ALA A 5 -16.88 -5.42 25.31
N GLU A 6 -17.02 -6.74 25.27
CA GLU A 6 -16.37 -7.66 26.19
C GLU A 6 -15.88 -8.88 25.42
N GLY A 7 -14.67 -9.35 25.73
CA GLY A 7 -14.10 -10.55 25.12
C GLY A 7 -12.73 -10.90 25.68
N ALA A 8 -12.23 -12.08 25.32
CA ALA A 8 -10.86 -12.46 25.68
C ALA A 8 -9.85 -11.55 24.95
N LEU A 9 -8.82 -11.09 25.66
CA LEU A 9 -7.73 -10.30 25.10
C LEU A 9 -6.84 -11.18 24.21
N ILE A 10 -6.50 -10.67 23.04
CA ILE A 10 -5.41 -11.18 22.22
C ILE A 10 -4.47 -10.01 21.91
N SER A 11 -3.18 -10.14 22.25
CA SER A 11 -2.24 -9.04 22.23
C SER A 11 -0.92 -9.37 21.55
N ALA A 12 -0.35 -8.40 20.83
CA ALA A 12 0.99 -8.48 20.26
C ALA A 12 1.76 -7.17 20.46
N SER A 13 3.08 -7.26 20.56
CA SER A 13 3.99 -6.10 20.70
C SER A 13 4.41 -5.51 19.35
N ILE A 14 4.04 -6.13 18.25
CA ILE A 14 4.30 -5.64 16.89
C ILE A 14 2.98 -5.37 16.18
N GLY A 15 2.99 -4.43 15.23
CA GLY A 15 1.80 -4.11 14.45
C GLY A 15 1.38 -5.25 13.52
N LEU A 16 0.10 -5.29 13.17
CA LEU A 16 -0.51 -6.32 12.33
C LEU A 16 -1.01 -5.71 11.01
N SER A 17 -0.68 -6.36 9.88
CA SER A 17 -1.27 -5.99 8.59
C SER A 17 -2.63 -6.66 8.45
N PHE A 18 -3.67 -5.88 8.20
CA PHE A 18 -4.99 -6.44 7.89
C PHE A 18 -5.03 -6.92 6.43
N TRP A 19 -4.40 -6.20 5.51
CA TRP A 19 -4.22 -6.68 4.14
C TRP A 19 -3.13 -7.75 4.06
N GLY A 20 -3.50 -8.95 3.60
CA GLY A 20 -2.59 -10.10 3.50
C GLY A 20 -2.15 -10.71 4.85
N GLY A 21 -2.63 -10.19 5.98
CA GLY A 21 -2.30 -10.72 7.31
C GLY A 21 -3.50 -11.19 8.13
N ILE A 22 -4.73 -10.92 7.71
CA ILE A 22 -5.96 -11.49 8.28
C ILE A 22 -6.85 -12.01 7.14
N ASP A 23 -7.42 -13.20 7.31
CA ASP A 23 -8.46 -13.70 6.42
C ASP A 23 -9.83 -13.12 6.83
N PRO A 24 -10.47 -12.29 5.98
CA PRO A 24 -11.74 -11.65 6.31
C PRO A 24 -12.94 -12.62 6.43
N PHE A 25 -12.80 -13.87 5.95
CA PHE A 25 -13.87 -14.87 5.96
C PHE A 25 -13.80 -15.84 7.13
N SER A 26 -12.69 -15.88 7.87
CA SER A 26 -12.53 -16.72 9.07
C SER A 26 -12.17 -15.89 10.31
N GLY A 27 -11.54 -14.73 10.14
CA GLY A 27 -10.93 -13.97 11.21
C GLY A 27 -9.58 -14.53 11.68
N GLU A 28 -8.98 -15.49 10.95
CA GLU A 28 -7.64 -16.01 11.24
C GLU A 28 -6.56 -14.97 10.89
N VAL A 29 -5.57 -14.81 11.77
CA VAL A 29 -4.31 -14.14 11.44
C VAL A 29 -3.46 -15.06 10.56
N ILE A 30 -3.34 -14.73 9.28
CA ILE A 30 -2.65 -15.52 8.26
C ILE A 30 -1.21 -15.04 7.99
N ASP A 31 -0.80 -13.89 8.53
CA ASP A 31 0.60 -13.46 8.51
C ASP A 31 1.45 -14.45 9.31
N ARG A 32 2.15 -15.34 8.60
CA ARG A 32 2.92 -16.44 9.20
C ARG A 32 4.19 -15.98 9.93
N HIS A 33 4.57 -14.71 9.77
CA HIS A 33 5.70 -14.10 10.48
C HIS A 33 5.23 -13.32 11.72
N HIS A 34 3.92 -13.17 11.93
CA HIS A 34 3.37 -12.45 13.07
C HIS A 34 3.20 -13.36 14.31
N PRO A 35 3.44 -12.86 15.54
CA PRO A 35 3.26 -13.64 16.78
C PRO A 35 1.85 -14.21 16.98
N LEU A 36 0.84 -13.60 16.36
CA LEU A 36 -0.56 -14.05 16.41
C LEU A 36 -0.93 -15.03 15.30
N SER A 37 0.01 -15.49 14.47
CA SER A 37 -0.26 -16.43 13.37
C SER A 37 -1.10 -17.63 13.83
N GLY A 38 -2.21 -17.89 13.13
CA GLY A 38 -3.15 -18.97 13.41
C GLY A 38 -4.23 -18.65 14.46
N GLU A 39 -4.19 -17.48 15.10
CA GLU A 39 -5.22 -17.07 16.04
C GLU A 39 -6.47 -16.51 15.34
N ILE A 40 -7.65 -16.82 15.87
CA ILE A 40 -8.93 -16.24 15.43
C ILE A 40 -9.25 -14.99 16.25
N ILE A 41 -9.47 -13.84 15.62
CA ILE A 41 -9.78 -12.58 16.30
C ILE A 41 -11.28 -12.36 16.55
N THR A 42 -12.15 -13.14 15.89
CA THR A 42 -13.61 -12.96 15.93
C THR A 42 -14.14 -12.95 17.35
N GLY A 43 -14.84 -11.87 17.73
CA GLY A 43 -15.43 -11.70 19.07
C GLY A 43 -14.43 -11.50 20.21
N LYS A 44 -13.12 -11.41 19.93
CA LYS A 44 -12.08 -11.11 20.93
C LYS A 44 -11.82 -9.60 21.04
N ILE A 45 -11.12 -9.18 22.09
CA ILE A 45 -10.53 -7.83 22.16
C ILE A 45 -9.11 -7.92 21.59
N LEU A 46 -8.88 -7.31 20.42
CA LEU A 46 -7.57 -7.28 19.78
C LEU A 46 -6.78 -6.08 20.27
N ALA A 47 -5.56 -6.31 20.75
CA ALA A 47 -4.62 -5.27 21.16
C ALA A 47 -3.31 -5.35 20.36
N ILE A 48 -3.04 -4.33 19.54
CA ILE A 48 -1.82 -4.20 18.73
C ILE A 48 -1.31 -2.75 18.84
N PRO A 49 0.00 -2.49 18.71
CA PRO A 49 0.50 -1.12 18.84
C PRO A 49 -0.10 -0.19 17.78
N SER A 50 -0.16 -0.66 16.54
CA SER A 50 -0.75 -0.01 15.37
C SER A 50 -1.01 -1.04 14.26
N GLY A 51 -1.74 -0.66 13.22
CA GLY A 51 -1.71 -1.39 11.95
C GLY A 51 -0.39 -1.18 11.22
N ARG A 52 -0.06 -2.08 10.29
CA ARG A 52 1.07 -1.91 9.35
C ARG A 52 0.67 -2.27 7.94
N GLY A 53 1.39 -1.76 6.93
CA GLY A 53 1.21 -2.17 5.54
C GLY A 53 0.28 -1.26 4.71
N SER A 54 -0.59 -1.87 3.91
CA SER A 54 -1.37 -1.22 2.84
C SER A 54 -2.54 -0.36 3.36
N CYS A 55 -2.91 0.66 2.59
CA CYS A 55 -4.11 1.49 2.78
C CYS A 55 -5.42 0.67 2.76
N THR A 56 -5.37 -0.51 2.13
CA THR A 56 -6.43 -1.51 2.02
C THR A 56 -6.86 -2.16 3.33
N GLY A 57 -6.17 -1.88 4.45
CA GLY A 57 -6.56 -2.39 5.77
C GLY A 57 -7.97 -1.98 6.19
N SER A 58 -8.44 -0.78 5.81
CA SER A 58 -9.81 -0.31 6.10
C SER A 58 -10.87 -1.16 5.37
N SER A 59 -10.57 -1.60 4.15
CA SER A 59 -11.43 -2.48 3.35
C SER A 59 -11.59 -3.86 3.97
N VAL A 60 -10.48 -4.44 4.44
CA VAL A 60 -10.52 -5.73 5.17
C VAL A 60 -11.27 -5.60 6.49
N MET A 61 -11.07 -4.51 7.23
CA MET A 61 -11.81 -4.23 8.46
C MET A 61 -13.33 -4.14 8.21
N LEU A 62 -13.75 -3.43 7.16
CA LEU A 62 -15.17 -3.35 6.79
C LEU A 62 -15.73 -4.74 6.44
N GLU A 63 -14.99 -5.53 5.66
CA GLU A 63 -15.37 -6.89 5.29
C GLU A 63 -15.56 -7.80 6.53
N LEU A 64 -14.60 -7.77 7.46
CA LEU A 64 -14.68 -8.48 8.75
C LEU A 64 -15.95 -8.11 9.53
N ILE A 65 -16.30 -6.81 9.60
CA ILE A 65 -17.48 -6.33 10.31
C ILE A 65 -18.77 -6.78 9.62
N LEU A 66 -18.84 -6.67 8.29
CA LEU A 66 -20.05 -7.01 7.56
C LEU A 66 -20.30 -8.52 7.54
N ASN A 67 -19.24 -9.33 7.52
CA ASN A 67 -19.32 -10.80 7.54
C ASN A 67 -19.41 -11.40 8.95
N GLY A 68 -19.26 -10.61 10.01
CA GLY A 68 -19.39 -11.09 11.39
C GLY A 68 -18.14 -11.78 11.94
N HIS A 69 -16.98 -11.54 11.34
CA HIS A 69 -15.68 -12.07 11.75
C HIS A 69 -14.79 -11.04 12.47
N ALA A 70 -15.27 -9.81 12.63
CA ALA A 70 -14.56 -8.74 13.34
C ALA A 70 -14.28 -9.06 14.82
N PRO A 71 -13.23 -8.43 15.40
CA PRO A 71 -13.07 -8.42 16.85
C PRO A 71 -14.26 -7.71 17.52
N ALA A 72 -14.50 -8.02 18.79
CA ALA A 72 -15.49 -7.32 19.60
C ALA A 72 -15.02 -5.89 19.95
N GLY A 73 -13.71 -5.63 19.97
CA GLY A 73 -13.13 -4.32 20.24
C GLY A 73 -11.65 -4.26 19.87
N LEU A 74 -11.14 -3.06 19.64
CA LEU A 74 -9.75 -2.81 19.23
C LEU A 74 -9.07 -1.85 20.21
N ILE A 75 -7.90 -2.23 20.71
CA ILE A 75 -7.03 -1.41 21.56
C ILE A 75 -5.72 -1.14 20.81
N LEU A 76 -5.32 0.13 20.73
CA LEU A 76 -4.14 0.59 20.03
C LEU A 76 -3.19 1.35 20.96
N ALA A 77 -1.88 1.23 20.72
CA ALA A 77 -0.89 2.09 21.37
C ALA A 77 -0.86 3.49 20.74
N GLU A 78 -1.06 3.55 19.42
CA GLU A 78 -0.96 4.76 18.62
C GLU A 78 -2.27 4.98 17.83
N PRO A 79 -2.64 6.23 17.51
CA PRO A 79 -3.75 6.50 16.61
C PRO A 79 -3.53 5.82 15.25
N ASP A 80 -4.50 5.02 14.80
CA ASP A 80 -4.45 4.36 13.49
C ASP A 80 -5.69 4.72 12.67
N GLU A 81 -5.49 5.52 11.63
CA GLU A 81 -6.57 6.03 10.79
C GLU A 81 -7.12 4.95 9.85
N ILE A 82 -6.29 3.99 9.45
CA ILE A 82 -6.66 2.96 8.49
C ILE A 82 -7.66 1.99 9.10
N LEU A 83 -7.31 1.42 10.26
CA LEU A 83 -8.20 0.51 10.97
C LEU A 83 -9.44 1.24 11.49
N THR A 84 -9.26 2.45 12.02
CA THR A 84 -10.39 3.25 12.54
C THR A 84 -11.38 3.63 11.44
N LEU A 85 -10.91 3.93 10.21
CA LEU A 85 -11.81 4.26 9.12
C LEU A 85 -12.72 3.10 8.73
N GLY A 86 -12.21 1.87 8.69
CA GLY A 86 -13.05 0.70 8.37
C GLY A 86 -14.24 0.57 9.32
N VAL A 87 -14.01 0.81 10.61
CA VAL A 87 -15.06 0.84 11.64
C VAL A 87 -16.00 2.04 11.47
N LEU A 88 -15.47 3.24 11.17
CA LEU A 88 -16.27 4.44 10.91
C LEU A 88 -17.19 4.29 9.70
N VAL A 89 -16.70 3.69 8.61
CA VAL A 89 -17.50 3.42 7.41
C VAL A 89 -18.62 2.44 7.75
N ALA A 90 -18.32 1.38 8.50
CA ALA A 90 -19.33 0.43 8.97
C ALA A 90 -20.41 1.12 9.81
N GLU A 91 -20.02 2.04 10.71
CA GLU A 91 -20.95 2.77 11.59
C GLU A 91 -21.87 3.68 10.75
N VAL A 92 -21.27 4.54 9.93
CA VAL A 92 -21.97 5.64 9.26
C VAL A 92 -22.84 5.15 8.10
N ILE A 93 -22.41 4.10 7.39
CA ILE A 93 -23.09 3.62 6.18
C ILE A 93 -23.96 2.40 6.46
N PHE A 94 -23.50 1.49 7.33
CA PHE A 94 -24.14 0.18 7.54
C PHE A 94 -24.70 -0.02 8.94
N GLY A 95 -24.55 0.96 9.85
CA GLY A 95 -25.07 0.90 11.21
C GLY A 95 -24.46 -0.20 12.07
N LYS A 96 -23.24 -0.66 11.73
CA LYS A 96 -22.47 -1.66 12.50
C LYS A 96 -21.18 -1.03 13.00
N SER A 97 -20.82 -1.25 14.26
CA SER A 97 -19.59 -0.69 14.83
C SER A 97 -19.14 -1.49 16.04
N PHE A 98 -17.90 -1.28 16.45
CA PHE A 98 -17.34 -1.76 17.71
C PHE A 98 -16.40 -0.69 18.30
N PRO A 99 -16.11 -0.69 19.61
CA PRO A 99 -15.27 0.34 20.21
C PRO A 99 -13.79 0.21 19.79
N VAL A 100 -13.19 1.36 19.51
CA VAL A 100 -11.76 1.49 19.18
C VAL A 100 -11.13 2.46 20.18
N LEU A 101 -10.13 2.01 20.93
CA LEU A 101 -9.48 2.78 21.98
C LEU A 101 -7.98 2.92 21.72
N CYS A 102 -7.46 4.15 21.69
CA CYS A 102 -6.03 4.42 21.67
C CYS A 102 -5.60 4.79 23.10
N ILE A 103 -4.72 3.99 23.71
CA ILE A 103 -4.34 4.13 25.13
C ILE A 103 -2.94 4.71 25.34
N GLY A 104 -2.14 4.86 24.27
CA GLY A 104 -0.75 5.31 24.37
C GLY A 104 0.22 4.15 24.65
N ALA A 105 1.47 4.28 24.21
CA ALA A 105 2.50 3.24 24.32
C ALA A 105 2.79 2.79 25.76
N GLY A 106 2.78 3.72 26.73
CA GLY A 106 3.02 3.40 28.14
C GLY A 106 1.95 2.46 28.71
N ALA A 107 0.68 2.84 28.56
CA ALA A 107 -0.45 2.01 28.99
C ALA A 107 -0.53 0.69 28.20
N PHE A 108 -0.19 0.71 26.92
CA PHE A 108 -0.17 -0.48 26.08
C PHE A 108 0.87 -1.50 26.54
N ALA A 109 2.04 -1.05 27.00
CA ALA A 109 3.09 -1.91 27.54
C ALA A 109 2.68 -2.62 28.85
N GLU A 110 1.67 -2.10 29.54
CA GLU A 110 1.14 -2.65 30.80
C GLU A 110 -0.09 -3.56 30.60
N LEU A 111 -0.48 -3.85 29.36
CA LEU A 111 -1.61 -4.74 29.07
C LEU A 111 -1.38 -6.15 29.66
N PRO A 112 -2.43 -6.80 30.20
CA PRO A 112 -2.31 -8.13 30.77
C PRO A 112 -2.05 -9.19 29.69
N ALA A 113 -1.74 -10.41 30.14
CA ALA A 113 -1.52 -11.53 29.24
C ALA A 113 -2.76 -11.83 28.37
N SER A 114 -2.51 -12.33 27.15
CA SER A 114 -3.57 -12.84 26.27
C SER A 114 -4.42 -13.90 27.00
N GLY A 115 -5.72 -13.94 26.70
CA GLY A 115 -6.73 -14.75 27.39
C GLY A 115 -7.44 -14.03 28.54
N THR A 116 -6.92 -12.90 29.03
CA THR A 116 -7.59 -12.08 30.06
C THR A 116 -8.93 -11.56 29.55
N LEU A 117 -10.00 -11.68 30.35
CA LEU A 117 -11.29 -11.06 30.05
C LEU A 117 -11.11 -9.54 30.04
N THR A 118 -11.43 -8.89 28.92
CA THR A 118 -11.30 -7.44 28.76
C THR A 118 -12.64 -6.85 28.38
N ARG A 119 -13.01 -5.76 29.05
CA ARG A 119 -14.19 -4.96 28.72
C ARG A 119 -13.78 -3.56 28.32
N ILE A 120 -14.31 -3.08 27.20
CA ILE A 120 -14.22 -1.69 26.76
C ILE A 120 -15.59 -1.04 27.03
N ASP A 121 -15.62 0.13 27.65
CA ASP A 121 -16.83 0.89 27.92
C ASP A 121 -16.56 2.40 27.79
N GLY A 122 -17.12 3.01 26.74
CA GLY A 122 -16.80 4.38 26.36
C GLY A 122 -15.31 4.54 26.05
N ASN A 123 -14.62 5.35 26.86
CA ASN A 123 -13.19 5.60 26.73
C ASN A 123 -12.32 4.80 27.72
N HIS A 124 -12.87 3.76 28.35
CA HIS A 124 -12.17 2.98 29.37
C HIS A 124 -12.04 1.51 28.96
N ALA A 125 -10.94 0.88 29.37
CA ALA A 125 -10.75 -0.56 29.31
C ALA A 125 -10.51 -1.11 30.73
N SER A 126 -11.13 -2.24 31.06
CA SER A 126 -10.98 -2.95 32.34
C SER A 126 -10.68 -4.43 32.10
N PHE A 127 -9.94 -5.06 33.03
CA PHE A 127 -9.39 -6.42 32.86
C PHE A 127 -9.74 -7.34 34.04
N GLY A 128 -10.22 -8.56 33.76
CA GLY A 128 -10.60 -9.59 34.73
C GLY A 128 -11.99 -9.41 35.37
N ASP A 129 -12.32 -10.25 36.36
CA ASP A 129 -13.62 -10.28 37.08
C ASP A 129 -13.76 -9.15 38.14
N GLN A 130 -12.83 -8.21 38.21
CA GLN A 130 -12.84 -7.16 39.24
C GLN A 130 -13.50 -5.86 38.75
N ASN A 131 -14.51 -5.39 39.49
CA ASN A 131 -15.02 -4.02 39.45
C ASN A 131 -13.89 -3.00 39.71
N PRO A 132 -13.97 -1.82 39.07
CA PRO A 132 -13.00 -1.40 38.06
C PRO A 132 -11.58 -1.26 38.63
N VAL A 133 -10.64 -2.03 38.08
CA VAL A 133 -9.21 -1.82 38.30
C VAL A 133 -8.75 -0.65 37.42
N THR A 134 -8.10 0.30 38.09
CA THR A 134 -7.30 1.46 37.63
C THR A 134 -7.56 1.92 36.18
N PRO A 135 -8.16 3.12 35.98
CA PRO A 135 -8.10 3.75 34.66
C PRO A 135 -6.62 3.84 34.26
N LEU A 136 -6.26 3.17 33.16
CA LEU A 136 -4.97 3.42 32.51
C LEU A 136 -4.90 4.94 32.31
N SER A 137 -3.88 5.57 32.89
CA SER A 137 -3.71 7.02 32.83
C SER A 137 -3.66 7.41 31.37
N GLN A 138 -4.70 8.07 30.91
CA GLN A 138 -4.81 8.47 29.52
C GLN A 138 -3.76 9.54 29.20
N PRO A 139 -3.24 9.60 27.97
CA PRO A 139 -2.76 10.87 27.43
C PRO A 139 -3.88 11.90 27.54
N GLU A 140 -3.55 13.20 27.67
CA GLU A 140 -4.56 14.25 27.74
C GLU A 140 -5.63 14.06 26.66
N PRO A 141 -6.93 14.27 26.97
CA PRO A 141 -7.97 14.14 25.97
C PRO A 141 -7.55 14.92 24.74
N VAL A 142 -7.55 14.26 23.58
CA VAL A 142 -7.31 14.93 22.31
C VAL A 142 -8.26 16.10 22.30
N SER A 143 -7.72 17.32 22.45
CA SER A 143 -8.51 18.55 22.45
C SER A 143 -9.44 18.43 21.26
N HIS A 144 -10.75 18.59 21.46
CA HIS A 144 -11.69 18.65 20.36
C HIS A 144 -11.32 19.88 19.51
N THR A 145 -10.35 19.71 18.61
CA THR A 145 -9.92 20.73 17.68
C THR A 145 -11.13 21.00 16.82
N THR A 146 -11.69 22.21 16.98
CA THR A 146 -12.86 22.60 16.21
C THR A 146 -12.39 22.81 14.78
N LEU A 147 -12.73 21.86 13.91
CA LEU A 147 -12.42 21.91 12.49
C LEU A 147 -13.05 23.18 11.88
N ASN A 148 -12.22 24.07 11.33
CA ASN A 148 -12.67 25.29 10.70
C ASN A 148 -13.23 24.99 9.30
N LEU A 149 -14.52 24.68 9.27
CA LEU A 149 -15.24 24.36 8.03
C LEU A 149 -15.61 25.61 7.24
N GLN A 150 -15.26 25.62 5.96
CA GLN A 150 -15.73 26.65 5.03
C GLN A 150 -17.26 26.52 4.80
N PRO A 151 -17.95 27.58 4.31
CA PRO A 151 -19.39 27.52 4.07
C PRO A 151 -19.81 26.30 3.24
N ARG A 152 -19.06 26.01 2.17
CA ARG A 152 -19.31 24.85 1.30
C ARG A 152 -19.17 23.51 2.04
N ASP A 153 -18.23 23.39 2.97
CA ASP A 153 -18.05 22.17 3.76
C ASP A 153 -19.26 21.93 4.68
N ARG A 154 -19.80 23.01 5.28
CA ARG A 154 -21.02 22.97 6.11
C ARG A 154 -22.25 22.60 5.30
N GLU A 155 -22.42 23.20 4.12
CA GLU A 155 -23.51 22.86 3.20
C GLU A 155 -23.50 21.37 2.83
N MET A 156 -22.32 20.76 2.66
CA MET A 156 -22.21 19.31 2.42
C MET A 156 -22.67 18.50 3.63
N LEU A 157 -22.23 18.84 4.85
CA LEU A 157 -22.67 18.19 6.09
C LEU A 157 -24.19 18.32 6.34
N GLU A 158 -24.77 19.45 5.93
CA GLU A 158 -26.22 19.69 6.00
C GLU A 158 -27.01 18.92 4.92
N GLY A 159 -26.32 18.32 3.95
CA GLY A 159 -26.94 17.48 2.90
C GLY A 159 -27.40 18.24 1.67
N LEU A 160 -27.08 19.53 1.53
CA LEU A 160 -27.46 20.36 0.39
C LEU A 160 -26.80 19.92 -0.92
N HIS A 161 -25.74 19.11 -0.83
CA HIS A 161 -24.97 18.57 -1.94
C HIS A 161 -25.21 17.08 -2.20
N GLY A 162 -26.32 16.53 -1.68
CA GLY A 162 -26.69 15.12 -1.83
C GLY A 162 -26.13 14.22 -0.74
N LYS A 163 -26.74 13.03 -0.60
CA LYS A 163 -26.46 12.13 0.53
C LYS A 163 -25.04 11.57 0.50
N ALA A 164 -24.52 11.24 -0.67
CA ALA A 164 -23.15 10.74 -0.82
C ALA A 164 -22.11 11.78 -0.35
N ALA A 165 -22.25 13.04 -0.77
CA ALA A 165 -21.35 14.11 -0.35
C ALA A 165 -21.48 14.41 1.16
N GLN A 166 -22.69 14.32 1.72
CA GLN A 166 -22.92 14.47 3.15
C GLN A 166 -22.16 13.44 3.98
N VAL A 167 -22.32 12.16 3.62
CA VAL A 167 -21.67 11.05 4.32
C VAL A 167 -20.15 11.12 4.14
N ALA A 168 -19.67 11.41 2.94
CA ALA A 168 -18.25 11.61 2.66
C ALA A 168 -17.66 12.75 3.52
N MET A 169 -18.34 13.89 3.59
CA MET A 169 -17.90 15.03 4.40
C MET A 169 -17.89 14.70 5.89
N LEU A 170 -18.89 13.95 6.39
CA LEU A 170 -18.93 13.49 7.78
C LEU A 170 -17.72 12.58 8.11
N LEU A 171 -17.40 11.63 7.24
CA LEU A 171 -16.24 10.75 7.40
C LEU A 171 -14.93 11.55 7.39
N ILE A 172 -14.77 12.48 6.44
CA ILE A 172 -13.61 13.38 6.38
C ILE A 172 -13.49 14.20 7.67
N SER A 173 -14.57 14.78 8.19
CA SER A 173 -14.52 15.56 9.43
C SER A 173 -14.11 14.71 10.64
N ARG A 174 -14.56 13.46 10.73
CA ARG A 174 -14.16 12.55 11.81
C ARG A 174 -12.69 12.13 11.70
N ILE A 175 -12.20 11.85 10.50
CA ILE A 175 -10.78 11.54 10.28
C ILE A 175 -9.90 12.77 10.52
N ALA A 176 -10.31 13.95 10.06
CA ALA A 176 -9.60 15.21 10.33
C ALA A 176 -9.43 15.45 11.84
N ALA A 177 -10.48 15.19 12.64
CA ALA A 177 -10.39 15.29 14.09
C ALA A 177 -9.44 14.25 14.70
N LEU A 178 -9.44 13.01 14.22
CA LEU A 178 -8.49 11.96 14.64
C LEU A 178 -7.05 12.32 14.31
N GLN A 179 -6.83 12.97 13.18
CA GLN A 179 -5.54 13.50 12.72
C GLN A 179 -5.08 14.77 13.44
N GLY A 180 -5.93 15.35 14.30
CA GLY A 180 -5.69 16.66 14.90
C GLY A 180 -5.72 17.83 13.92
N ALA A 181 -6.24 17.64 12.70
CA ALA A 181 -6.32 18.69 11.69
C ALA A 181 -7.37 19.75 12.09
N THR A 182 -6.99 21.02 11.99
CA THR A 182 -7.87 22.16 12.28
C THR A 182 -8.53 22.74 11.03
N GLU A 183 -8.07 22.35 9.85
CA GLU A 183 -8.51 22.89 8.56
C GLU A 183 -8.61 21.81 7.49
N LEU A 184 -9.39 22.11 6.46
CA LEU A 184 -9.47 21.30 5.24
C LEU A 184 -8.97 22.08 4.03
N ILE A 185 -8.21 21.43 3.17
CA ILE A 185 -7.74 21.98 1.89
C ILE A 185 -8.56 21.47 0.72
N SER A 186 -8.54 22.25 -0.36
CA SER A 186 -9.03 21.81 -1.66
C SER A 186 -7.94 21.02 -2.37
N ILE A 187 -8.34 19.96 -3.05
CA ILE A 187 -7.45 19.12 -3.84
C ILE A 187 -7.74 19.27 -5.34
N THR A 188 -6.72 19.10 -6.18
CA THR A 188 -6.80 19.32 -7.62
C THR A 188 -7.20 18.07 -8.39
N GLN A 189 -6.84 16.87 -7.88
CA GLN A 189 -7.22 15.59 -8.47
C GLN A 189 -7.18 14.44 -7.45
N ALA A 190 -7.79 13.32 -7.83
CA ALA A 190 -7.79 12.08 -7.04
C ALA A 190 -7.40 10.83 -7.86
N HIS A 191 -6.80 9.85 -7.19
CA HIS A 191 -6.56 8.51 -7.70
C HIS A 191 -7.03 7.50 -6.65
N ILE A 192 -8.12 6.79 -6.97
CA ILE A 192 -8.85 5.94 -6.02
C ILE A 192 -8.21 4.56 -5.96
N ASP A 193 -7.74 4.18 -4.78
CA ASP A 193 -7.21 2.86 -4.45
C ASP A 193 -8.35 1.88 -4.11
N GLY A 194 -9.40 2.35 -3.43
CA GLY A 194 -10.55 1.54 -2.97
C GLY A 194 -11.40 0.85 -4.06
N CYS A 195 -10.96 0.89 -5.33
CA CYS A 195 -11.51 0.12 -6.44
C CYS A 195 -10.98 -1.33 -6.54
N ILE A 196 -10.12 -1.75 -5.60
CA ILE A 196 -9.71 -3.14 -5.42
C ILE A 196 -10.86 -3.92 -4.75
N TYR A 197 -11.25 -5.04 -5.37
CA TYR A 197 -12.24 -5.94 -4.81
C TYR A 197 -11.60 -6.84 -3.77
N THR A 198 -11.93 -6.58 -2.50
CA THR A 198 -11.47 -7.33 -1.32
C THR A 198 -12.55 -8.24 -0.73
N GLY A 199 -13.73 -8.26 -1.36
CA GLY A 199 -14.91 -8.98 -0.90
C GLY A 199 -16.21 -8.18 -1.09
N PRO A 200 -17.38 -8.80 -0.83
CA PRO A 200 -18.69 -8.18 -1.06
C PRO A 200 -18.90 -6.82 -0.38
N ALA A 201 -18.24 -6.53 0.75
CA ALA A 201 -18.39 -5.26 1.44
C ALA A 201 -17.86 -4.08 0.61
N SER A 202 -16.73 -4.26 -0.09
CA SER A 202 -16.14 -3.24 -0.97
C SER A 202 -17.11 -2.83 -2.10
N LEU A 203 -17.75 -3.80 -2.74
CA LEU A 203 -18.78 -3.56 -3.76
C LEU A 203 -20.01 -2.87 -3.17
N ARG A 204 -20.53 -3.38 -2.05
CA ARG A 204 -21.70 -2.79 -1.40
C ARG A 204 -21.47 -1.33 -1.00
N PHE A 205 -20.26 -0.99 -0.54
CA PHE A 205 -19.89 0.39 -0.23
C PHE A 205 -19.98 1.28 -1.48
N ALA A 206 -19.34 0.89 -2.58
CA ALA A 206 -19.35 1.68 -3.81
C ALA A 206 -20.77 1.80 -4.41
N GLU A 207 -21.55 0.71 -4.42
CA GLU A 207 -22.94 0.70 -4.88
C GLU A 207 -23.83 1.60 -4.02
N GLN A 208 -23.60 1.65 -2.71
CA GLN A 208 -24.37 2.52 -1.82
C GLN A 208 -24.10 4.01 -2.12
N LEU A 209 -22.86 4.38 -2.42
CA LEU A 209 -22.52 5.73 -2.86
C LEU A 209 -23.18 6.08 -4.20
N VAL A 210 -23.22 5.14 -5.15
CA VAL A 210 -23.94 5.30 -6.43
C VAL A 210 -25.44 5.46 -6.19
N ALA A 211 -26.04 4.65 -5.33
CA ALA A 211 -27.46 4.73 -4.98
C ALA A 211 -27.84 6.08 -4.33
N TRP A 212 -26.90 6.68 -3.60
CA TRP A 212 -27.02 8.04 -3.07
C TRP A 212 -26.73 9.16 -4.08
N GLY A 213 -26.51 8.82 -5.35
CA GLY A 213 -26.26 9.78 -6.43
C GLY A 213 -24.84 10.37 -6.40
N GLY A 214 -23.86 9.65 -5.85
CA GLY A 214 -22.47 10.10 -5.75
C GLY A 214 -21.89 10.54 -7.10
N LYS A 215 -21.24 11.72 -7.09
CA LYS A 215 -20.50 12.27 -8.23
C LYS A 215 -19.19 12.91 -7.76
N VAL A 216 -18.08 12.48 -8.35
CA VAL A 216 -16.76 13.08 -8.06
C VAL A 216 -16.72 14.54 -8.50
N ARG A 217 -16.02 15.38 -7.73
CA ARG A 217 -15.93 16.84 -7.94
C ARG A 217 -14.62 17.31 -8.54
N VAL A 218 -13.62 16.43 -8.57
CA VAL A 218 -12.30 16.68 -9.14
C VAL A 218 -12.02 15.65 -10.23
N PRO A 219 -11.08 15.88 -11.15
CA PRO A 219 -10.54 14.82 -12.00
C PRO A 219 -10.15 13.61 -11.15
N THR A 220 -10.75 12.46 -11.44
CA THR A 220 -10.55 11.23 -10.66
C THR A 220 -10.17 10.09 -11.58
N THR A 221 -9.08 9.42 -11.25
CA THR A 221 -8.60 8.19 -11.91
C THR A 221 -8.73 7.01 -10.94
N LEU A 222 -8.61 5.79 -11.46
CA LEU A 222 -8.75 4.55 -10.72
C LEU A 222 -7.44 3.75 -10.72
N ASN A 223 -7.11 3.19 -9.56
CA ASN A 223 -6.07 2.19 -9.40
C ASN A 223 -6.41 0.94 -10.23
N SER A 224 -5.45 0.03 -10.41
CA SER A 224 -5.72 -1.32 -10.89
C SER A 224 -6.78 -1.98 -10.02
N ILE A 225 -7.71 -2.67 -10.67
CA ILE A 225 -8.77 -3.46 -10.04
C ILE A 225 -8.34 -4.93 -9.91
N SER A 226 -9.19 -5.77 -9.33
CA SER A 226 -8.81 -7.17 -9.06
C SER A 226 -8.81 -8.11 -10.27
N VAL A 227 -9.14 -7.62 -11.47
CA VAL A 227 -9.20 -8.42 -12.70
C VAL A 227 -8.87 -7.60 -13.94
N ASP A 228 -8.37 -8.23 -14.99
CA ASP A 228 -8.36 -7.58 -16.31
C ASP A 228 -9.80 -7.42 -16.79
N LYS A 229 -10.37 -6.21 -16.66
CA LYS A 229 -11.80 -5.97 -16.95
C LYS A 229 -12.17 -6.38 -18.38
N ARG A 230 -11.21 -6.36 -19.31
CA ARG A 230 -11.42 -6.70 -20.72
C ARG A 230 -11.31 -8.20 -20.97
N LYS A 231 -10.45 -8.91 -20.23
CA LYS A 231 -10.01 -10.27 -20.57
C LYS A 231 -10.17 -11.31 -19.46
N TRP A 232 -10.70 -10.99 -18.29
CA TRP A 232 -10.71 -11.93 -17.16
C TRP A 232 -11.36 -13.28 -17.46
N ARG A 233 -12.39 -13.31 -18.32
CA ARG A 233 -13.03 -14.56 -18.79
C ARG A 233 -12.09 -15.40 -19.65
N GLU A 234 -11.35 -14.75 -20.56
CA GLU A 234 -10.35 -15.41 -21.41
C GLU A 234 -9.17 -15.91 -20.58
N LEU A 235 -8.82 -15.18 -19.52
CA LEU A 235 -7.82 -15.54 -18.54
C LEU A 235 -8.27 -16.66 -17.57
N GLY A 236 -9.50 -17.15 -17.68
CA GLY A 236 -10.03 -18.24 -16.87
C GLY A 236 -10.36 -17.87 -15.42
N VAL A 237 -10.45 -16.58 -15.09
CA VAL A 237 -10.88 -16.13 -13.75
C VAL A 237 -12.34 -16.54 -13.54
N SER A 238 -12.66 -17.05 -12.34
CA SER A 238 -14.03 -17.49 -12.02
C SER A 238 -15.02 -16.33 -12.06
N SER A 239 -16.28 -16.61 -12.41
CA SER A 239 -17.35 -15.60 -12.37
C SER A 239 -17.55 -15.03 -10.97
N ASP A 240 -17.40 -15.86 -9.94
CA ASP A 240 -17.59 -15.49 -8.54
C ASP A 240 -16.62 -14.39 -8.06
N LEU A 241 -15.46 -14.27 -8.71
CA LEU A 241 -14.51 -13.17 -8.50
C LEU A 241 -14.63 -12.09 -9.58
N GLY A 242 -14.67 -12.50 -10.85
CA GLY A 242 -14.57 -11.58 -11.98
C GLY A 242 -15.77 -10.67 -12.16
N GLU A 243 -16.98 -11.15 -11.88
CA GLU A 243 -18.20 -10.35 -11.97
C GLU A 243 -18.23 -9.23 -10.92
N PRO A 244 -18.10 -9.52 -9.60
CA PRO A 244 -18.14 -8.46 -8.61
C PRO A 244 -16.92 -7.52 -8.67
N ALA A 245 -15.73 -8.01 -9.02
CA ALA A 245 -14.57 -7.14 -9.23
C ALA A 245 -14.75 -6.18 -10.41
N SER A 246 -15.32 -6.67 -11.51
CA SER A 246 -15.67 -5.84 -12.67
C SER A 246 -16.75 -4.80 -12.31
N ALA A 247 -17.76 -5.21 -11.54
CA ALA A 247 -18.87 -4.35 -11.10
C ALA A 247 -18.41 -3.25 -10.14
N LEU A 248 -17.43 -3.52 -9.28
CA LEU A 248 -16.82 -2.51 -8.40
C LEU A 248 -16.20 -1.38 -9.24
N GLY A 249 -15.43 -1.74 -10.27
CA GLY A 249 -14.93 -0.75 -11.23
C GLY A 249 -16.05 0.07 -11.87
N ASP A 250 -17.15 -0.57 -12.30
CA ASP A 250 -18.30 0.12 -12.89
C ASP A 250 -18.99 1.08 -11.91
N ALA A 251 -19.08 0.74 -10.62
CA ALA A 251 -19.64 1.64 -9.61
C ALA A 251 -18.86 2.96 -9.51
N TYR A 252 -17.52 2.90 -9.52
CA TYR A 252 -16.70 4.12 -9.53
C TYR A 252 -16.80 4.90 -10.84
N LEU A 253 -16.89 4.22 -11.99
CA LEU A 253 -17.14 4.88 -13.27
C LEU A 253 -18.51 5.58 -13.29
N ASN A 254 -19.53 4.97 -12.69
CA ASN A 254 -20.86 5.57 -12.54
C ASN A 254 -20.85 6.82 -11.65
N MET A 255 -19.88 6.95 -10.73
CA MET A 255 -19.64 8.18 -9.97
C MET A 255 -18.85 9.25 -10.74
N GLY A 256 -18.37 8.95 -11.96
CA GLY A 256 -17.67 9.90 -12.84
C GLY A 256 -16.15 9.79 -12.83
N ALA A 257 -15.58 8.74 -12.22
CA ALA A 257 -14.17 8.45 -12.35
C ALA A 257 -13.81 8.05 -13.80
N ARG A 258 -12.56 8.30 -14.20
CA ARG A 258 -12.03 7.94 -15.52
C ARG A 258 -11.45 6.54 -15.51
N VAL A 259 -11.59 5.88 -16.65
CA VAL A 259 -11.04 4.55 -16.89
C VAL A 259 -9.53 4.63 -17.08
N SER A 260 -8.76 4.41 -16.01
CA SER A 260 -7.28 4.33 -16.05
C SER A 260 -6.75 2.96 -15.64
N PHE A 261 -7.32 2.37 -14.59
CA PHE A 261 -6.99 1.07 -14.02
C PHE A 261 -5.48 0.78 -13.94
N THR A 262 -4.75 1.61 -13.18
CA THR A 262 -3.30 1.44 -13.02
C THR A 262 -2.81 1.81 -11.62
N CYS A 263 -1.95 0.98 -11.04
CA CYS A 263 -1.26 1.27 -9.78
C CYS A 263 -0.08 2.23 -9.92
N ALA A 264 0.21 2.65 -11.15
CA ALA A 264 1.25 3.61 -11.49
C ALA A 264 0.66 4.86 -12.16
N PRO A 265 -0.17 5.67 -11.47
CA PRO A 265 -0.82 6.84 -12.06
C PRO A 265 0.16 7.93 -12.50
N TYR A 266 1.38 7.94 -11.97
CA TYR A 266 2.47 8.82 -12.41
C TYR A 266 2.97 8.51 -13.83
N LEU A 267 2.56 7.39 -14.44
CA LEU A 267 2.79 7.09 -15.85
C LEU A 267 1.69 7.66 -16.78
N LEU A 268 0.64 8.26 -16.22
CA LEU A 268 -0.43 8.90 -16.99
C LEU A 268 -0.03 10.34 -17.34
N ASP A 269 -0.56 10.84 -18.46
CA ASP A 269 -0.41 12.25 -18.86
C ASP A 269 -0.99 13.23 -17.84
N SER A 270 -1.94 12.77 -17.01
CA SER A 270 -2.58 13.56 -15.96
C SER A 270 -1.78 13.62 -14.65
N LYS A 271 -0.55 13.13 -14.61
CA LYS A 271 0.30 13.19 -13.42
C LYS A 271 0.39 14.64 -12.88
N PRO A 272 0.38 14.84 -11.56
CA PRO A 272 0.40 16.16 -10.93
C PRO A 272 1.75 16.86 -11.16
N ALA A 273 1.74 18.18 -10.96
CA ALA A 273 2.94 18.99 -10.91
C ALA A 273 3.45 19.14 -9.46
N GLU A 274 4.67 19.65 -9.33
CA GLU A 274 5.27 20.01 -8.04
C GLU A 274 4.38 21.02 -7.30
N GLY A 275 4.13 20.76 -6.01
CA GLY A 275 3.28 21.58 -5.14
C GLY A 275 1.78 21.33 -5.24
N ASP A 276 1.30 20.55 -6.22
CA ASP A 276 -0.12 20.23 -6.35
C ASP A 276 -0.62 19.46 -5.12
N GLN A 277 -1.75 19.91 -4.55
CA GLN A 277 -2.45 19.22 -3.47
C GLN A 277 -3.40 18.18 -4.07
N ILE A 278 -3.13 16.88 -3.87
CA ILE A 278 -3.88 15.77 -4.49
C ILE A 278 -4.30 14.74 -3.45
N VAL A 279 -5.12 13.78 -3.87
CA VAL A 279 -5.41 12.57 -3.10
C VAL A 279 -5.13 11.33 -3.92
N TRP A 280 -3.96 10.75 -3.71
CA TRP A 280 -3.64 9.40 -4.18
C TRP A 280 -3.53 8.51 -2.94
N ALA A 281 -4.15 7.32 -2.96
CA ALA A 281 -4.14 6.42 -1.80
C ALA A 281 -3.20 5.21 -1.97
N GLU A 282 -2.99 4.73 -3.19
CA GLU A 282 -2.09 3.60 -3.48
C GLU A 282 -0.67 3.90 -3.00
N SER A 283 -0.11 3.02 -2.16
CA SER A 283 1.12 3.29 -1.39
C SER A 283 2.33 3.65 -2.26
N ASN A 284 2.53 2.95 -3.39
CA ASN A 284 3.63 3.27 -4.29
C ASN A 284 3.41 4.61 -5.01
N ALA A 285 2.15 4.94 -5.33
CA ALA A 285 1.78 6.19 -5.98
C ALA A 285 1.93 7.39 -5.02
N VAL A 286 1.55 7.22 -3.75
CA VAL A 286 1.74 8.21 -2.67
C VAL A 286 3.21 8.59 -2.56
N VAL A 287 4.09 7.60 -2.39
CA VAL A 287 5.52 7.83 -2.23
C VAL A 287 6.11 8.48 -3.48
N TYR A 288 5.74 8.02 -4.69
CA TYR A 288 6.23 8.61 -5.93
C TYR A 288 5.73 10.06 -6.11
N ALA A 289 4.46 10.34 -5.82
CA ALA A 289 3.90 11.69 -5.91
C ALA A 289 4.62 12.65 -4.97
N ASN A 290 4.84 12.26 -3.71
CA ASN A 290 5.53 13.08 -2.75
C ASN A 290 7.01 13.26 -3.07
N SER A 291 7.74 12.16 -3.25
CA SER A 291 9.20 12.17 -3.37
C SER A 291 9.71 12.55 -4.75
N VAL A 292 9.06 12.10 -5.82
CA VAL A 292 9.59 12.23 -7.19
C VAL A 292 8.93 13.38 -7.94
N LEU A 293 7.62 13.56 -7.77
CA LEU A 293 6.90 14.65 -8.43
C LEU A 293 6.85 15.94 -7.59
N GLY A 294 7.12 15.86 -6.28
CA GLY A 294 6.96 16.99 -5.36
C GLY A 294 5.50 17.42 -5.18
N ALA A 295 4.54 16.59 -5.59
CA ALA A 295 3.13 16.78 -5.27
C ALA A 295 2.87 16.42 -3.80
N ARG A 296 1.68 16.76 -3.30
CA ARG A 296 1.36 16.67 -1.87
C ARG A 296 0.12 15.81 -1.63
N THR A 297 0.34 14.66 -1.01
CA THR A 297 -0.71 13.71 -0.62
C THR A 297 -0.31 12.97 0.65
N LEU A 298 -1.29 12.61 1.47
CA LEU A 298 -1.11 11.65 2.56
C LEU A 298 -1.25 10.21 2.05
N LYS A 299 -0.81 9.26 2.88
CA LYS A 299 -1.12 7.84 2.72
C LYS A 299 -2.54 7.59 3.24
N TYR A 300 -3.53 7.91 2.42
CA TYR A 300 -4.94 7.81 2.80
C TYR A 300 -5.41 6.36 2.85
N PRO A 301 -6.20 5.97 3.86
CA PRO A 301 -6.89 4.68 3.86
C PRO A 301 -7.93 4.57 2.75
N ASP A 302 -8.16 3.34 2.28
CA ASP A 302 -9.22 3.06 1.30
C ASP A 302 -10.57 3.52 1.85
N TYR A 303 -11.44 3.96 0.95
CA TYR A 303 -12.74 4.60 1.19
C TYR A 303 -12.67 6.10 1.49
N LEU A 304 -11.61 6.60 2.13
CA LEU A 304 -11.47 8.03 2.36
C LEU A 304 -11.10 8.77 1.06
N ASP A 305 -10.31 8.13 0.21
CA ASP A 305 -9.95 8.62 -1.12
C ASP A 305 -11.17 9.03 -1.97
N ILE A 306 -12.17 8.17 -2.08
CA ILE A 306 -13.42 8.48 -2.80
C ILE A 306 -14.26 9.49 -2.04
N CYS A 307 -14.28 9.47 -0.71
CA CYS A 307 -14.94 10.51 0.06
C CYS A 307 -14.34 11.89 -0.27
N ILE A 308 -13.01 11.99 -0.34
CA ILE A 308 -12.32 13.22 -0.73
C ILE A 308 -12.60 13.56 -2.19
N ALA A 309 -12.67 12.60 -3.11
CA ALA A 309 -13.04 12.88 -4.50
C ALA A 309 -14.49 13.39 -4.65
N LEU A 310 -15.43 12.91 -3.81
CA LEU A 310 -16.83 13.34 -3.79
C LEU A 310 -17.04 14.75 -3.20
N THR A 311 -16.13 15.21 -2.34
CA THR A 311 -16.20 16.55 -1.71
C THR A 311 -15.22 17.54 -2.34
N GLY A 312 -14.10 17.07 -2.88
CA GLY A 312 -12.93 17.87 -3.26
C GLY A 312 -12.14 18.40 -2.07
N ARG A 313 -12.30 17.82 -0.87
CA ARG A 313 -11.79 18.36 0.41
C ARG A 313 -11.01 17.30 1.18
N ALA A 314 -9.81 17.65 1.61
CA ALA A 314 -8.90 16.79 2.37
C ALA A 314 -8.50 17.45 3.70
N PRO A 315 -8.21 16.70 4.77
CA PRO A 315 -7.59 17.23 5.97
C PRO A 315 -6.22 17.86 5.69
N LEU A 316 -5.97 19.06 6.23
CA LEU A 316 -4.66 19.71 6.15
C LEU A 316 -3.74 19.18 7.26
N THR A 317 -2.98 18.14 6.97
CA THR A 317 -2.03 17.55 7.92
C THR A 317 -0.90 16.80 7.20
N GLY A 318 0.11 16.35 7.97
CA GLY A 318 1.24 15.56 7.52
C GLY A 318 1.88 16.11 6.24
N SER A 319 2.04 15.26 5.22
CA SER A 319 2.73 15.58 3.97
C SER A 319 2.01 16.59 3.05
N HIS A 320 0.84 17.10 3.44
CA HIS A 320 0.27 18.31 2.83
C HIS A 320 0.97 19.59 3.30
N CYS A 321 1.55 19.58 4.51
CA CYS A 321 2.25 20.68 5.15
C CYS A 321 3.78 20.54 5.00
N ASP A 322 4.51 21.66 4.95
CA ASP A 322 5.98 21.63 4.81
C ASP A 322 6.67 20.89 5.97
N ASP A 323 6.18 21.11 7.21
CA ASP A 323 6.75 20.46 8.40
C ASP A 323 6.59 18.94 8.36
N GLY A 324 5.48 18.43 7.82
CA GLY A 324 5.20 17.00 7.70
C GLY A 324 5.91 16.30 6.53
N ARG A 325 6.81 17.00 5.85
CA ARG A 325 7.63 16.47 4.74
C ARG A 325 9.12 16.42 5.06
N ARG A 326 9.55 16.97 6.20
CA ARG A 326 10.96 17.01 6.59
C ARG A 326 11.46 15.60 6.93
N ALA A 327 12.66 15.30 6.48
CA ALA A 327 13.36 14.10 6.92
C ALA A 327 13.70 14.19 8.42
N THR A 328 13.64 13.05 9.11
CA THR A 328 14.08 12.92 10.50
C THR A 328 15.20 11.90 10.67
N VAL A 329 15.46 11.09 9.64
CA VAL A 329 16.53 10.09 9.62
C VAL A 329 17.43 10.33 8.42
N GLN A 330 18.74 10.30 8.64
CA GLN A 330 19.71 10.28 7.55
C GLN A 330 20.21 8.86 7.33
N VAL A 331 20.22 8.40 6.08
CA VAL A 331 20.73 7.09 5.68
C VAL A 331 21.82 7.27 4.65
N ASP A 332 23.06 6.95 5.02
CA ASP A 332 24.20 6.98 4.13
C ASP A 332 24.28 5.69 3.31
N VAL A 333 24.40 5.84 1.99
CA VAL A 333 24.42 4.74 1.03
C VAL A 333 25.58 4.96 0.06
N GLN A 334 26.23 3.87 -0.34
CA GLN A 334 27.16 3.87 -1.46
C GLN A 334 26.64 2.96 -2.56
N LYS A 335 26.40 3.49 -3.76
CA LYS A 335 26.03 2.67 -4.93
C LYS A 335 27.21 1.77 -5.31
N PRO A 336 27.05 0.42 -5.28
CA PRO A 336 28.11 -0.48 -5.70
C PRO A 336 28.44 -0.31 -7.19
N ALA A 337 29.72 -0.47 -7.54
CA ALA A 337 30.15 -0.40 -8.94
C ALA A 337 29.54 -1.57 -9.73
N GLY A 338 29.00 -1.28 -10.92
CA GLY A 338 28.39 -2.30 -11.77
C GLY A 338 27.03 -2.82 -11.28
N ALA A 339 26.42 -2.21 -10.27
CA ALA A 339 25.08 -2.55 -9.83
C ALA A 339 24.05 -2.40 -10.97
N ASP A 340 23.19 -3.39 -11.13
CA ASP A 340 22.14 -3.43 -12.16
C ASP A 340 20.79 -2.87 -11.65
N ASP A 341 19.72 -3.04 -12.43
CA ASP A 341 18.39 -2.51 -12.12
C ASP A 341 17.72 -3.15 -10.88
N SER A 342 18.31 -4.20 -10.30
CA SER A 342 17.86 -4.78 -9.04
C SER A 342 18.31 -3.98 -7.80
N PHE A 343 19.26 -3.05 -7.96
CA PHE A 343 19.81 -2.25 -6.87
C PHE A 343 18.76 -1.36 -6.19
N TYR A 344 18.00 -0.58 -6.98
CA TYR A 344 17.02 0.37 -6.45
C TYR A 344 15.85 -0.29 -5.71
N PRO A 345 15.19 -1.35 -6.24
CA PRO A 345 14.17 -2.04 -5.46
C PRO A 345 14.73 -2.73 -4.20
N LEU A 346 15.95 -3.29 -4.24
CA LEU A 346 16.60 -3.84 -3.05
C LEU A 346 16.87 -2.76 -1.99
N LEU A 347 17.44 -1.64 -2.41
CA LEU A 347 17.76 -0.53 -1.52
C LEU A 347 16.49 0.08 -0.92
N GLY A 348 15.46 0.30 -1.73
CA GLY A 348 14.17 0.80 -1.27
C GLY A 348 13.54 -0.10 -0.22
N TYR A 349 13.54 -1.42 -0.45
CA TYR A 349 13.07 -2.41 0.52
C TYR A 349 13.81 -2.31 1.85
N HIS A 350 15.14 -2.28 1.80
CA HIS A 350 15.99 -2.24 2.99
C HIS A 350 15.82 -0.94 3.78
N ILE A 351 15.86 0.22 3.09
CA ILE A 351 15.67 1.51 3.74
C ILE A 351 14.27 1.64 4.34
N GLY A 352 13.25 1.06 3.70
CA GLY A 352 11.90 1.06 4.26
C GLY A 352 11.82 0.33 5.60
N LEU A 353 12.56 -0.78 5.78
CA LEU A 353 12.67 -1.48 7.07
C LEU A 353 13.36 -0.60 8.14
N LEU A 354 14.39 0.15 7.76
CA LEU A 354 15.14 1.02 8.68
C LEU A 354 14.33 2.24 9.13
N ALA A 355 13.61 2.84 8.18
CA ALA A 355 12.83 4.05 8.35
C ALA A 355 11.56 3.81 9.17
N ALA A 356 10.91 2.66 8.99
CA ALA A 356 9.64 2.32 9.62
C ALA A 356 8.56 3.39 9.36
N THR A 357 8.38 4.36 10.25
CA THR A 357 7.41 5.48 10.13
C THR A 357 8.08 6.82 9.83
N GLU A 358 9.41 6.91 9.97
CA GLU A 358 10.18 8.15 9.81
C GLU A 358 10.47 8.45 8.33
N ILE A 359 10.51 9.74 7.96
CA ILE A 359 10.89 10.15 6.59
C ILE A 359 12.43 10.14 6.50
N PRO A 360 13.04 9.31 5.64
CA PRO A 360 14.49 9.30 5.48
C PRO A 360 14.94 10.32 4.43
N VAL A 361 16.14 10.87 4.63
CA VAL A 361 16.97 11.42 3.55
C VAL A 361 18.11 10.45 3.25
N ILE A 362 18.20 10.03 1.99
CA ILE A 362 19.24 9.17 1.47
C ILE A 362 20.39 10.05 0.97
N HIS A 363 21.57 9.85 1.54
CA HIS A 363 22.80 10.54 1.20
C HIS A 363 23.79 9.60 0.53
N GLY A 364 24.56 10.08 -0.46
CA GLY A 364 25.57 9.29 -1.19
C GLY A 364 25.13 8.74 -2.56
N LEU A 365 23.95 9.17 -3.05
CA LEU A 365 23.44 8.86 -4.40
C LEU A 365 23.36 10.08 -5.32
N GLU A 366 23.94 11.22 -4.94
CA GLU A 366 23.88 12.50 -5.65
C GLU A 366 24.38 12.36 -7.10
N ASP A 367 25.46 11.60 -7.30
CA ASP A 367 26.07 11.35 -8.61
C ASP A 367 25.53 10.08 -9.31
N ALA A 368 24.57 9.37 -8.70
CA ALA A 368 24.10 8.08 -9.19
C ALA A 368 23.13 8.19 -10.38
N ALA A 369 22.57 9.38 -10.61
CA ALA A 369 21.64 9.73 -11.70
C ALA A 369 20.52 8.69 -11.94
N PRO A 370 19.71 8.34 -10.92
CA PRO A 370 18.60 7.40 -11.10
C PRO A 370 17.57 7.95 -12.09
N ASP A 371 17.05 7.08 -12.96
CA ASP A 371 15.95 7.44 -13.86
C ASP A 371 14.56 7.28 -13.20
N SER A 372 13.50 7.53 -13.97
CA SER A 372 12.13 7.42 -13.47
C SER A 372 11.71 5.99 -13.08
N ASP A 373 12.26 4.97 -13.76
CA ASP A 373 11.98 3.57 -13.45
C ASP A 373 12.77 3.11 -12.21
N ASP A 374 14.00 3.60 -12.03
CA ASP A 374 14.81 3.40 -10.82
C ASP A 374 14.07 3.95 -9.59
N LEU A 375 13.61 5.20 -9.66
CA LEU A 375 12.86 5.85 -8.57
C LEU A 375 11.51 5.19 -8.33
N LYS A 376 10.86 4.67 -9.38
CA LYS A 376 9.63 3.89 -9.27
C LYS A 376 9.87 2.58 -8.52
N ALA A 377 10.92 1.84 -8.89
CA ALA A 377 11.26 0.57 -8.27
C ALA A 377 11.68 0.76 -6.80
N PHE A 378 12.50 1.79 -6.52
CA PHE A 378 12.86 2.18 -5.15
C PHE A 378 11.62 2.51 -4.32
N GLY A 379 10.79 3.44 -4.80
CA GLY A 379 9.64 3.94 -4.04
C GLY A 379 8.60 2.86 -3.77
N ALA A 380 8.36 1.96 -4.72
CA ALA A 380 7.45 0.84 -4.52
C ALA A 380 7.93 -0.15 -3.47
N ALA A 381 9.23 -0.49 -3.48
CA ALA A 381 9.82 -1.37 -2.49
C ALA A 381 9.89 -0.71 -1.10
N PHE A 382 10.21 0.58 -1.04
CA PHE A 382 10.16 1.38 0.20
C PHE A 382 8.76 1.40 0.81
N ALA A 383 7.74 1.69 0.01
CA ALA A 383 6.34 1.72 0.44
C ALA A 383 5.79 0.35 0.87
N THR A 384 6.53 -0.74 0.59
CA THR A 384 6.17 -2.11 1.01
C THR A 384 6.50 -2.34 2.48
N THR A 385 7.65 -1.84 2.93
CA THR A 385 8.16 -2.08 4.29
C THR A 385 8.04 -0.87 5.22
N SER A 386 7.82 0.32 4.68
CA SER A 386 7.65 1.57 5.45
C SER A 386 6.21 2.10 5.44
N ALA A 387 5.82 2.72 6.55
CA ALA A 387 4.61 3.52 6.69
C ALA A 387 4.83 5.01 6.34
N ALA A 388 6.08 5.45 6.17
CA ALA A 388 6.37 6.83 5.83
C ALA A 388 5.77 7.20 4.46
N PRO A 389 5.15 8.39 4.31
CA PRO A 389 4.47 8.77 3.07
C PRO A 389 5.44 9.17 1.95
N MET A 390 6.73 9.31 2.25
CA MET A 390 7.76 9.77 1.33
C MET A 390 9.17 9.46 1.84
N PHE A 391 10.14 9.61 0.95
CA PHE A 391 11.57 9.68 1.19
C PHE A 391 12.17 10.89 0.45
N HIS A 392 13.40 11.26 0.80
CA HIS A 392 14.22 12.21 0.04
C HIS A 392 15.49 11.52 -0.45
N ILE A 393 15.96 11.82 -1.66
CA ILE A 393 17.30 11.48 -2.11
C ILE A 393 18.03 12.79 -2.40
N ALA A 394 19.08 13.06 -1.63
CA ALA A 394 19.84 14.31 -1.75
C ALA A 394 20.37 14.48 -3.18
N GLY A 395 20.21 15.69 -3.73
CA GLY A 395 20.58 16.05 -5.10
C GLY A 395 19.67 15.48 -6.20
N VAL A 396 18.66 14.67 -5.86
CA VAL A 396 17.81 13.97 -6.83
C VAL A 396 16.33 14.36 -6.70
N THR A 397 15.75 14.25 -5.51
CA THR A 397 14.33 14.59 -5.28
C THR A 397 14.16 16.12 -5.19
N PRO A 398 13.07 16.71 -5.72
CA PRO A 398 12.93 18.16 -5.90
C PRO A 398 13.05 18.97 -4.60
N GLU A 399 12.60 18.43 -3.47
CA GLU A 399 12.64 19.08 -2.15
C GLU A 399 13.95 18.86 -1.39
N ALA A 400 14.90 18.11 -1.95
CA ALA A 400 16.17 17.77 -1.31
C ALA A 400 17.36 18.07 -2.24
N PRO A 401 17.63 19.35 -2.55
CA PRO A 401 18.85 19.72 -3.27
C PRO A 401 20.11 19.26 -2.52
N ASP A 402 20.03 19.17 -1.19
CA ASP A 402 21.04 18.60 -0.32
C ASP A 402 20.38 17.99 0.95
N THR A 403 21.18 17.24 1.71
CA THR A 403 20.76 16.59 2.95
C THR A 403 20.28 17.58 4.02
N ALA A 404 20.93 18.74 4.12
CA ALA A 404 20.61 19.74 5.13
C ALA A 404 19.22 20.37 4.91
N THR A 405 18.86 20.60 3.65
CA THR A 405 17.56 21.13 3.24
C THR A 405 16.45 20.12 3.53
N ALA A 406 16.66 18.84 3.20
CA ALA A 406 15.69 17.78 3.50
C ALA A 406 15.41 17.64 5.01
N LEU A 407 16.42 17.84 5.85
CA LEU A 407 16.30 17.83 7.31
C LEU A 407 15.72 19.15 7.88
N GLY A 408 15.43 20.15 7.05
CA GLY A 408 15.03 21.48 7.52
C GLY A 408 16.06 22.16 8.43
N GLY A 409 17.35 21.87 8.21
CA GLY A 409 18.46 22.36 9.04
C GLY A 409 18.54 21.75 10.44
N GLN A 410 17.76 20.70 10.74
CA GLN A 410 17.80 19.99 12.02
C GLN A 410 18.82 18.85 12.00
N VAL A 411 19.25 18.43 13.19
CA VAL A 411 20.05 17.20 13.35
C VAL A 411 19.11 16.00 13.19
N PRO A 412 19.47 14.96 12.41
CA PRO A 412 18.63 13.79 12.29
C PRO A 412 18.51 13.07 13.63
N HIS A 413 17.32 12.55 13.94
CA HIS A 413 17.10 11.73 15.13
C HIS A 413 17.98 10.48 15.12
N ARG A 414 18.21 9.91 13.92
CA ARG A 414 19.05 8.74 13.68
C ARG A 414 19.89 8.96 12.43
N HIS A 415 21.15 8.56 12.51
CA HIS A 415 22.07 8.52 11.37
C HIS A 415 22.49 7.06 11.19
N LEU A 416 22.16 6.49 10.04
CA LEU A 416 22.38 5.09 9.70
C LEU A 416 23.26 4.97 8.46
N THR A 417 23.92 3.83 8.29
CA THR A 417 24.69 3.52 7.09
C THR A 417 24.24 2.16 6.57
N VAL A 418 24.02 2.04 5.26
CA VAL A 418 23.72 0.76 4.61
C VAL A 418 25.01 0.14 4.10
N SER A 419 25.37 -1.01 4.65
CA SER A 419 26.52 -1.81 4.23
C SER A 419 26.16 -2.82 3.13
N ALA A 420 27.17 -3.38 2.46
CA ALA A 420 26.98 -4.47 1.50
C ALA A 420 26.39 -5.73 2.17
N ASP A 421 26.73 -5.99 3.44
CA ASP A 421 26.15 -7.09 4.22
C ASP A 421 24.66 -6.89 4.48
N ASP A 422 24.22 -5.65 4.67
CA ASP A 422 22.81 -5.32 4.84
C ASP A 422 22.03 -5.61 3.54
N LEU A 423 22.58 -5.19 2.39
CA LEU A 423 22.01 -5.49 1.07
C LEU A 423 21.99 -7.00 0.79
N ALA A 424 23.04 -7.74 1.14
CA ALA A 424 23.09 -9.19 0.98
C ALA A 424 22.00 -9.89 1.79
N ARG A 425 21.73 -9.44 3.03
CA ARG A 425 20.66 -10.01 3.86
C ARG A 425 19.29 -9.72 3.27
N SER A 426 19.01 -8.48 2.88
CA SER A 426 17.73 -8.13 2.23
C SER A 426 17.56 -8.83 0.87
N TRP A 427 18.64 -9.09 0.13
CA TRP A 427 18.59 -9.87 -1.09
C TRP A 427 18.09 -11.29 -0.80
N LEU A 428 18.70 -11.97 0.17
CA LEU A 428 18.33 -13.34 0.53
C LEU A 428 16.92 -13.46 1.11
N GLU A 429 16.38 -12.36 1.65
CA GLU A 429 15.00 -12.28 2.12
C GLU A 429 14.00 -12.21 0.96
N LEU A 430 14.28 -11.38 -0.06
CA LEU A 430 13.46 -11.29 -1.27
C LEU A 430 13.61 -12.51 -2.19
N ASP A 431 14.83 -13.05 -2.28
CA ASP A 431 15.18 -14.28 -3.01
C ASP A 431 15.01 -15.50 -2.09
N SER A 432 13.74 -15.82 -1.81
CA SER A 432 13.32 -16.82 -0.82
C SER A 432 13.33 -18.27 -1.32
N SER A 433 13.46 -18.51 -2.62
CA SER A 433 13.40 -19.84 -3.20
C SER A 433 14.76 -20.55 -3.21
N GLU A 434 14.80 -21.77 -2.68
CA GLU A 434 15.94 -22.68 -2.87
C GLU A 434 15.77 -23.61 -4.07
N GLU A 435 14.58 -23.62 -4.70
CA GLU A 435 14.26 -24.49 -5.82
C GLU A 435 14.77 -23.89 -7.13
N PRO A 436 15.67 -24.54 -7.88
CA PRO A 436 16.23 -23.94 -9.08
C PRO A 436 15.23 -23.75 -10.22
N ALA A 437 14.16 -24.53 -10.28
CA ALA A 437 13.18 -24.46 -11.36
C ALA A 437 12.37 -23.16 -11.28
N VAL A 438 12.12 -22.53 -12.43
CA VAL A 438 11.31 -21.30 -12.54
C VAL A 438 10.19 -21.53 -13.54
N GLN A 439 8.94 -21.59 -13.06
CA GLN A 439 7.77 -21.83 -13.92
C GLN A 439 7.06 -20.54 -14.33
N LEU A 440 7.29 -19.42 -13.64
CA LEU A 440 6.66 -18.15 -13.96
C LEU A 440 7.63 -16.97 -13.79
N ILE A 441 7.71 -16.12 -14.81
CA ILE A 441 8.30 -14.78 -14.71
C ILE A 441 7.17 -13.77 -14.56
N SER A 442 7.23 -12.99 -13.48
CA SER A 442 6.17 -12.10 -13.03
C SER A 442 6.66 -10.65 -12.99
N LEU A 443 6.31 -9.85 -14.00
CA LEU A 443 6.80 -8.49 -14.19
C LEU A 443 5.66 -7.47 -14.17
N GLY A 444 5.90 -6.25 -13.67
CA GLY A 444 4.89 -5.19 -13.66
C GLY A 444 4.25 -4.89 -12.30
N ASN A 445 5.04 -4.91 -11.23
CA ASN A 445 4.58 -4.51 -9.91
C ASN A 445 5.52 -3.45 -9.27
N PRO A 446 5.27 -2.14 -9.41
CA PRO A 446 4.11 -1.50 -10.04
C PRO A 446 4.05 -1.71 -11.55
N HIS A 447 2.91 -1.38 -12.17
CA HIS A 447 2.69 -1.51 -13.60
C HIS A 447 3.86 -1.01 -14.44
N PHE A 448 4.16 -1.77 -15.50
CA PHE A 448 5.27 -1.48 -16.39
C PHE A 448 5.14 -0.11 -17.03
N SER A 449 6.28 0.57 -17.18
CA SER A 449 6.44 1.80 -17.95
C SER A 449 6.70 1.50 -19.43
N PHE A 450 6.61 2.54 -20.26
CA PHE A 450 6.97 2.44 -21.67
C PHE A 450 8.45 2.07 -21.87
N THR A 451 9.34 2.63 -21.07
CA THR A 451 10.80 2.38 -21.11
C THR A 451 11.16 0.99 -20.62
N GLU A 452 10.46 0.43 -19.64
CA GLU A 452 10.61 -0.99 -19.28
C GLU A 452 10.14 -1.92 -20.40
N CYS A 453 9.06 -1.58 -21.11
CA CYS A 453 8.62 -2.35 -22.29
C CYS A 453 9.69 -2.36 -23.39
N GLU A 454 10.31 -1.21 -23.64
CA GLU A 454 11.44 -1.09 -24.58
C GLU A 454 12.62 -1.98 -24.16
N ARG A 455 13.06 -1.88 -22.90
CA ARG A 455 14.18 -2.66 -22.34
C ARG A 455 13.91 -4.16 -22.41
N LEU A 456 12.72 -4.60 -21.98
CA LEU A 456 12.34 -6.00 -22.02
C LEU A 456 12.27 -6.53 -23.45
N ALA A 457 11.67 -5.77 -24.38
CA ALA A 457 11.61 -6.15 -25.79
C ALA A 457 13.02 -6.30 -26.40
N ALA A 458 13.95 -5.41 -26.06
CA ALA A 458 15.35 -5.51 -26.48
C ALA A 458 16.03 -6.76 -25.92
N LEU A 459 15.83 -7.09 -24.64
CA LEU A 459 16.39 -8.28 -23.99
C LEU A 459 15.82 -9.58 -24.56
N CYS A 460 14.55 -9.60 -24.96
CA CYS A 460 13.86 -10.76 -25.53
C CYS A 460 14.17 -11.00 -27.02
N LYS A 461 14.68 -9.99 -27.73
CA LYS A 461 14.82 -10.02 -29.19
C LYS A 461 15.71 -11.17 -29.67
N GLY A 462 15.14 -12.00 -30.55
CA GLY A 462 15.85 -13.14 -31.14
C GLY A 462 16.06 -14.34 -30.20
N ARG A 463 15.44 -14.32 -29.02
CA ARG A 463 15.50 -15.40 -28.04
C ARG A 463 14.20 -16.18 -28.00
N THR A 464 14.18 -17.28 -27.27
CA THR A 464 12.99 -18.12 -27.07
C THR A 464 12.93 -18.57 -25.63
N LYS A 465 11.78 -18.37 -24.98
CA LYS A 465 11.56 -18.81 -23.61
C LYS A 465 11.48 -20.34 -23.53
N HIS A 466 11.84 -20.88 -22.36
CA HIS A 466 11.66 -22.29 -22.04
C HIS A 466 10.17 -22.67 -22.12
N PRO A 467 9.81 -23.84 -22.69
CA PRO A 467 8.41 -24.21 -22.91
C PRO A 467 7.60 -24.35 -21.62
N GLN A 468 8.25 -24.66 -20.50
CA GLN A 468 7.60 -24.80 -19.19
C GLN A 468 7.63 -23.52 -18.33
N THR A 469 8.16 -22.42 -18.88
CA THR A 469 8.23 -21.14 -18.16
C THR A 469 7.25 -20.16 -18.80
N ALA A 470 6.25 -19.74 -18.03
CA ALA A 470 5.37 -18.64 -18.39
C ALA A 470 6.07 -17.30 -18.15
N MET A 471 5.72 -16.29 -18.94
CA MET A 471 6.08 -14.90 -18.67
C MET A 471 4.82 -14.08 -18.76
N VAL A 472 4.52 -13.33 -17.70
CA VAL A 472 3.35 -12.46 -17.64
C VAL A 472 3.82 -11.06 -17.25
N VAL A 473 3.33 -10.05 -17.96
CA VAL A 473 3.68 -8.65 -17.75
C VAL A 473 2.41 -7.84 -17.52
N THR A 474 2.30 -7.18 -16.37
CA THR A 474 1.18 -6.30 -16.03
C THR A 474 1.52 -4.84 -16.32
N MET A 475 0.62 -4.13 -17.02
CA MET A 475 0.81 -2.72 -17.35
C MET A 475 -0.53 -1.97 -17.46
N GLY A 476 -0.48 -0.64 -17.33
CA GLY A 476 -1.65 0.21 -17.55
C GLY A 476 -2.07 0.24 -19.03
N ARG A 477 -3.36 0.55 -19.28
CA ARG A 477 -3.91 0.61 -20.65
C ARG A 477 -3.18 1.60 -21.56
N GLU A 478 -2.83 2.77 -21.02
CA GLU A 478 -2.15 3.82 -21.78
C GLU A 478 -0.76 3.38 -22.22
N VAL A 479 0.03 2.81 -21.30
CA VAL A 479 1.35 2.25 -21.63
C VAL A 479 1.23 1.12 -22.64
N ASN A 480 0.22 0.24 -22.51
CA ASN A 480 -0.02 -0.82 -23.48
C ASN A 480 -0.28 -0.27 -24.90
N ILE A 481 -1.07 0.79 -25.02
CA ILE A 481 -1.35 1.45 -26.31
C ILE A 481 -0.05 2.03 -26.90
N GLN A 482 0.71 2.78 -26.10
CA GLN A 482 1.96 3.40 -26.53
C GLN A 482 3.00 2.35 -26.95
N ALA A 483 3.21 1.32 -26.12
CA ALA A 483 4.15 0.23 -26.40
C ALA A 483 3.73 -0.63 -27.60
N THR A 484 2.42 -0.77 -27.85
CA THR A 484 1.89 -1.44 -29.05
C THR A 484 2.23 -0.63 -30.30
N ALA A 485 2.00 0.68 -30.27
CA ALA A 485 2.31 1.57 -31.39
C ALA A 485 3.82 1.59 -31.70
N ALA A 486 4.68 1.45 -30.69
CA ALA A 486 6.13 1.34 -30.85
C ALA A 486 6.62 -0.07 -31.29
N GLY A 487 5.74 -1.07 -31.33
CA GLY A 487 6.07 -2.45 -31.72
C GLY A 487 6.68 -3.31 -30.61
N TYR A 488 6.79 -2.81 -29.39
CA TYR A 488 7.36 -3.56 -28.27
C TYR A 488 6.46 -4.72 -27.85
N ILE A 489 5.14 -4.51 -27.80
CA ILE A 489 4.20 -5.58 -27.44
C ILE A 489 4.29 -6.77 -28.40
N ALA A 490 4.39 -6.52 -29.71
CA ALA A 490 4.54 -7.58 -30.70
C ALA A 490 5.83 -8.41 -30.51
N GLU A 491 6.92 -7.77 -30.10
CA GLU A 491 8.18 -8.46 -29.78
C GLU A 491 8.03 -9.33 -28.51
N LEU A 492 7.39 -8.80 -27.47
CA LEU A 492 7.14 -9.53 -26.22
C LEU A 492 6.20 -10.73 -26.42
N GLU A 493 5.11 -10.55 -27.17
CA GLU A 493 4.19 -11.64 -27.52
C GLU A 493 4.88 -12.72 -28.36
N ARG A 494 5.76 -12.32 -29.30
CA ARG A 494 6.59 -13.25 -30.08
C ARG A 494 7.54 -14.08 -29.20
N PHE A 495 8.12 -13.46 -28.17
CA PHE A 495 8.93 -14.16 -27.18
C PHE A 495 8.09 -15.13 -26.32
N GLY A 496 6.78 -14.90 -26.26
CA GLY A 496 5.81 -15.71 -25.54
C GLY A 496 5.36 -15.10 -24.21
N ALA A 497 5.51 -13.79 -24.02
CA ALA A 497 4.96 -13.07 -22.88
C ALA A 497 3.45 -12.85 -23.03
N LEU A 498 2.71 -13.04 -21.95
CA LEU A 498 1.30 -12.67 -21.83
C LEU A 498 1.19 -11.27 -21.24
N ILE A 499 0.53 -10.36 -21.95
CA ILE A 499 0.29 -9.00 -21.46
C ILE A 499 -1.07 -8.91 -20.79
N VAL A 500 -1.06 -8.51 -19.52
CA VAL A 500 -2.25 -8.33 -18.69
C VAL A 500 -2.40 -6.84 -18.36
N THR A 501 -3.63 -6.35 -18.40
CA THR A 501 -3.95 -4.96 -18.09
C THR A 501 -4.96 -4.86 -16.95
N ASP A 502 -5.18 -3.66 -16.45
CA ASP A 502 -6.18 -3.30 -15.43
C ASP A 502 -5.99 -3.90 -14.03
N THR A 503 -5.16 -4.94 -13.87
CA THR A 503 -4.94 -5.63 -12.59
C THR A 503 -3.47 -5.68 -12.23
N CYS A 504 -3.21 -5.57 -10.93
CA CYS A 504 -1.88 -5.68 -10.35
C CYS A 504 -1.57 -7.13 -9.94
N TRP A 505 -0.28 -7.47 -9.86
CA TRP A 505 0.17 -8.78 -9.38
C TRP A 505 -0.32 -9.12 -7.97
N CYS A 506 -0.48 -8.12 -7.10
CA CYS A 506 -1.06 -8.31 -5.77
C CYS A 506 -2.52 -8.84 -5.80
N MET A 507 -3.20 -8.81 -6.95
CA MET A 507 -4.57 -9.30 -7.11
C MET A 507 -4.68 -10.53 -8.01
N LEU A 508 -3.60 -10.93 -8.68
CA LEU A 508 -3.61 -12.05 -9.60
C LEU A 508 -3.39 -13.37 -8.86
N GLY A 509 -4.31 -14.31 -9.06
CA GLY A 509 -4.21 -15.68 -8.58
C GLY A 509 -4.31 -16.71 -9.70
N GLU A 510 -4.69 -17.94 -9.35
CA GLU A 510 -4.99 -18.98 -10.32
C GLU A 510 -6.24 -18.62 -11.16
N PRO A 511 -6.29 -18.94 -12.46
CA PRO A 511 -5.29 -19.66 -13.25
C PRO A 511 -4.30 -18.75 -14.00
N VAL A 512 -4.35 -17.42 -13.79
CA VAL A 512 -3.37 -16.47 -14.40
C VAL A 512 -1.96 -16.80 -13.93
N ILE A 513 -1.82 -17.11 -12.64
CA ILE A 513 -0.72 -17.91 -12.13
C ILE A 513 -1.05 -19.37 -12.47
N PRO A 514 -0.25 -20.04 -13.32
CA PRO A 514 -0.53 -21.44 -13.65
C PRO A 514 -0.54 -22.31 -12.38
N VAL A 515 -1.51 -23.22 -12.28
CA VAL A 515 -1.69 -24.10 -11.11
C VAL A 515 -0.42 -24.91 -10.80
N ALA A 516 0.32 -25.30 -11.83
CA ALA A 516 1.57 -26.05 -11.70
C ALA A 516 2.79 -25.22 -11.26
N THR A 517 2.66 -23.89 -11.14
CA THR A 517 3.75 -23.02 -10.71
C THR A 517 4.00 -23.20 -9.22
N SER A 518 5.16 -23.77 -8.85
CA SER A 518 5.67 -23.78 -7.47
C SER A 518 6.53 -22.55 -7.17
N THR A 519 7.28 -22.11 -8.18
CA THR A 519 8.30 -21.06 -8.06
C THR A 519 8.15 -20.03 -9.18
N LEU A 520 8.22 -18.75 -8.81
CA LEU A 520 8.22 -17.63 -9.73
C LEU A 520 9.46 -16.76 -9.57
N MET A 521 9.77 -15.94 -10.58
CA MET A 521 10.83 -14.93 -10.52
C MET A 521 10.29 -13.54 -10.87
N THR A 522 10.78 -12.51 -10.17
CA THR A 522 10.37 -11.12 -10.38
C THR A 522 11.54 -10.15 -10.15
N ASN A 523 11.51 -9.00 -10.82
CA ASN A 523 12.42 -7.87 -10.55
C ASN A 523 11.82 -6.83 -9.58
N SER A 524 10.63 -7.11 -9.04
CA SER A 524 9.94 -6.24 -8.11
C SER A 524 10.24 -6.62 -6.66
N GLY A 525 10.88 -5.73 -5.91
CA GLY A 525 11.02 -5.90 -4.45
C GLY A 525 9.66 -5.99 -3.75
N LYS A 526 8.67 -5.19 -4.19
CA LYS A 526 7.29 -5.23 -3.67
C LYS A 526 6.63 -6.59 -3.88
N TYR A 527 6.69 -7.15 -5.10
CA TYR A 527 6.04 -8.43 -5.36
C TYR A 527 6.83 -9.61 -4.79
N ALA A 528 8.15 -9.53 -4.75
CA ALA A 528 8.96 -10.56 -4.11
C ALA A 528 8.62 -10.72 -2.62
N HIS A 529 8.31 -9.61 -1.94
CA HIS A 529 7.80 -9.62 -0.58
C HIS A 529 6.38 -10.22 -0.47
N TYR A 530 5.44 -9.80 -1.32
CA TYR A 530 4.03 -10.19 -1.17
C TYR A 530 3.67 -11.58 -1.74
N ALA A 531 4.33 -12.05 -2.79
CA ALA A 531 3.94 -13.26 -3.49
C ALA A 531 3.89 -14.53 -2.60
N PRO A 532 4.83 -14.76 -1.66
CA PRO A 532 4.75 -15.93 -0.78
C PRO A 532 3.47 -15.96 0.07
N GLY A 533 3.04 -14.81 0.58
CA GLY A 533 1.82 -14.70 1.40
C GLY A 533 0.54 -14.69 0.58
N LEU A 534 0.52 -13.99 -0.56
CA LEU A 534 -0.69 -13.82 -1.37
C LEU A 534 -1.04 -15.04 -2.21
N VAL A 535 -0.03 -15.71 -2.78
CA VAL A 535 -0.25 -16.80 -3.75
C VAL A 535 0.45 -18.10 -3.36
N GLY A 536 1.10 -18.15 -2.20
CA GLY A 536 1.72 -19.38 -1.68
C GLY A 536 2.86 -19.90 -2.54
N ARG A 537 3.54 -19.04 -3.32
CA ARG A 537 4.61 -19.43 -4.24
C ARG A 537 5.98 -19.00 -3.71
N LYS A 538 7.00 -19.80 -3.98
CA LYS A 538 8.40 -19.42 -3.71
C LYS A 538 8.87 -18.42 -4.75
N VAL A 539 9.79 -17.53 -4.36
CA VAL A 539 10.21 -16.42 -5.19
C VAL A 539 11.72 -16.42 -5.40
N HIS A 540 12.13 -16.26 -6.65
CA HIS A 540 13.45 -15.73 -7.02
C HIS A 540 13.37 -14.23 -7.28
N PHE A 541 14.34 -13.47 -6.78
CA PHE A 541 14.46 -12.03 -7.03
C PHE A 541 15.72 -11.75 -7.88
N GLY A 542 15.63 -10.83 -8.84
CA GLY A 542 16.77 -10.49 -9.70
C GLY A 542 16.51 -9.32 -10.65
N SER A 543 17.49 -8.98 -11.49
CA SER A 543 17.33 -7.93 -12.49
C SER A 543 16.35 -8.29 -13.60
N LEU A 544 15.93 -7.31 -14.40
CA LEU A 544 15.12 -7.58 -15.60
C LEU A 544 15.86 -8.52 -16.56
N ALA A 545 17.17 -8.34 -16.70
CA ALA A 545 18.01 -9.24 -17.49
C ALA A 545 18.02 -10.66 -16.92
N ASN A 546 18.17 -10.81 -15.60
CA ASN A 546 18.10 -12.13 -14.95
C ASN A 546 16.74 -12.80 -15.16
N CYS A 547 15.64 -12.05 -15.11
CA CYS A 547 14.30 -12.56 -15.40
C CYS A 547 14.20 -13.12 -16.83
N VAL A 548 14.82 -12.45 -17.82
CA VAL A 548 14.87 -12.96 -19.21
C VAL A 548 15.78 -14.19 -19.32
N GLU A 549 16.92 -14.22 -18.63
CA GLU A 549 17.79 -15.40 -18.59
C GLU A 549 17.05 -16.62 -18.02
N ALA A 550 16.43 -16.47 -16.84
CA ALA A 550 15.63 -17.51 -16.21
C ALA A 550 14.44 -17.95 -17.09
N SER A 551 13.84 -17.02 -17.82
CA SER A 551 12.78 -17.34 -18.78
C SER A 551 13.24 -18.25 -19.91
N CYS A 552 14.50 -18.13 -20.35
CA CYS A 552 15.08 -18.93 -21.43
C CYS A 552 15.59 -20.29 -20.94
N SER A 553 16.20 -20.34 -19.75
CA SER A 553 16.76 -21.56 -19.17
C SER A 553 15.72 -22.43 -18.44
N GLY A 554 14.61 -21.82 -17.98
CA GLY A 554 13.65 -22.42 -17.06
C GLY A 554 14.19 -22.62 -15.64
N HIS A 555 15.37 -22.07 -15.34
CA HIS A 555 16.06 -22.27 -14.08
C HIS A 555 16.79 -21.01 -13.61
N TRP A 556 16.85 -20.81 -12.30
CA TRP A 556 17.65 -19.79 -11.65
C TRP A 556 18.38 -20.38 -10.45
N LEU A 557 19.66 -20.06 -10.30
CA LEU A 557 20.44 -20.47 -9.14
C LEU A 557 20.46 -19.31 -8.16
N ARG A 558 19.88 -19.54 -6.98
CA ARG A 558 19.90 -18.60 -5.87
C ARG A 558 21.34 -18.19 -5.57
N GLY A 559 21.58 -16.89 -5.46
CA GLY A 559 22.90 -16.36 -5.20
C GLY A 559 22.87 -14.86 -5.00
N VAL A 560 23.76 -14.37 -4.12
CA VAL A 560 23.97 -12.94 -3.95
C VAL A 560 24.73 -12.41 -5.18
N PRO A 561 24.27 -11.31 -5.82
CA PRO A 561 24.91 -10.75 -7.01
C PRO A 561 26.38 -10.40 -6.79
N GLU A 562 27.19 -10.55 -7.85
CA GLU A 562 28.63 -10.25 -7.79
C GLU A 562 28.91 -8.82 -7.35
N TRP A 563 28.08 -7.84 -7.75
CA TRP A 563 28.25 -6.44 -7.36
C TRP A 563 28.04 -6.19 -5.85
N ILE A 564 27.30 -7.05 -5.15
CA ILE A 564 27.22 -7.02 -3.67
C ILE A 564 28.47 -7.69 -3.07
N LEU A 565 28.83 -8.87 -3.58
CA LEU A 565 29.98 -9.63 -3.07
C LEU A 565 31.30 -8.86 -3.23
N ASP A 566 31.49 -8.17 -4.36
CA ASP A 566 32.66 -7.33 -4.60
C ASP A 566 32.68 -6.10 -3.70
N ALA A 567 31.51 -5.56 -3.33
CA ALA A 567 31.41 -4.47 -2.36
C ALA A 567 31.72 -4.90 -0.92
N GLN A 568 31.61 -6.19 -0.58
CA GLN A 568 32.03 -6.74 0.72
C GLN A 568 33.56 -6.92 0.83
N ARG A 569 34.28 -6.96 -0.30
CA ARG A 569 35.73 -7.18 -0.27
C ARG A 569 36.44 -5.93 0.29
N PRO A 570 37.38 -6.08 1.24
CA PRO A 570 38.17 -4.95 1.71
C PRO A 570 38.96 -4.36 0.53
N ARG A 571 38.86 -3.04 0.36
CA ARG A 571 39.62 -2.29 -0.65
C ARG A 571 41.09 -2.15 -0.30
#